data_AF-A0A4Y1QXV6-F1
#
_entry.id   AF-A0A4Y1QXV6-F1
#
_cell.length_a   1.000
_cell.length_b   1.000
_cell.length_c   1.000
_cell.angle_alpha   90.00
_cell.angle_beta   90.00
_cell.angle_gamma   90.00
#
_symmetry.space_group_name_H-M   'P 1'
#
loop_
_entity.id
_entity.type
_entity.pdbx_description
1 polymer ?
#
loop_
_entity_poly.entity_id
_entity_poly.type
_entity_poly.pdbx_seq_one_letter_code
_entity_poly.pdbx_strand_id
1 'polypeptide(L)'
;MKPIWNDNGDDNSAKMRVSLLSNLESVIWSVMTSGGRSEARLWLCSTIAGISSISRHHQCELLTNLLRSKPLKRGFASQLLEMIFENRPHKAGSIIAKRRNPTRISQWFSRTGGGLGHGPGAKALSQFSFVNRDICWEELEWKGKHGQSPAVVATKPHYFLDLDVQETVENFLENVPEFWLSNELSESLKDGEILFVDRKFFVEFFVDLMYKEDSRDVWEVTSEYLKEECFSSLCKRLLITLDEWDLCDFLNMLHKNLNPRMELKDPMDSSYLFEVILSKCGDFRCFDQILLLNAVFNHGRQLLTSTR
;
A
#
# COMPACT_ATOMS: atom_id res chain seq x y z
N MET A 1 -57.48 -49.93 26.69
CA MET A 1 -57.35 -48.49 26.40
C MET A 1 -56.30 -48.35 25.31
N LYS A 2 -56.70 -48.07 24.06
CA LYS A 2 -55.75 -47.77 22.98
C LYS A 2 -55.21 -46.35 23.20
N PRO A 3 -53.90 -46.08 23.04
CA PRO A 3 -53.42 -44.71 23.07
C PRO A 3 -53.96 -43.99 21.83
N ILE A 4 -54.66 -42.89 22.06
CA ILE A 4 -55.05 -41.94 21.02
C ILE A 4 -53.77 -41.14 20.73
N TRP A 5 -53.17 -41.39 19.57
CA TRP A 5 -52.12 -40.53 19.03
C TRP A 5 -52.82 -39.30 18.48
N ASN A 6 -52.81 -38.22 19.24
CA ASN A 6 -53.23 -36.90 18.77
C ASN A 6 -52.13 -36.37 17.83
N ASP A 7 -52.26 -36.72 16.56
CA ASP A 7 -51.35 -36.38 15.47
C ASP A 7 -51.59 -34.96 14.92
N ASN A 8 -51.62 -33.95 15.80
CA ASN A 8 -51.90 -32.56 15.41
C ASN A 8 -50.83 -31.55 15.91
N GLY A 9 -49.67 -32.03 16.36
CA GLY A 9 -48.57 -31.19 16.85
C GLY A 9 -47.38 -31.02 15.90
N ASP A 10 -47.27 -31.85 14.86
CA ASP A 10 -46.02 -32.01 14.10
C ASP A 10 -45.99 -31.20 12.79
N ASP A 11 -47.14 -31.03 12.12
CA ASP A 11 -47.24 -30.33 10.83
C ASP A 11 -46.93 -28.82 10.93
N ASN A 12 -47.34 -28.16 12.01
CA ASN A 12 -47.07 -26.73 12.22
C ASN A 12 -45.61 -26.47 12.63
N SER A 13 -45.01 -27.41 13.38
CA SER A 13 -43.58 -27.41 13.72
C SER A 13 -42.71 -27.65 12.47
N ALA A 14 -43.11 -28.61 11.62
CA ALA A 14 -42.44 -28.88 10.35
C ALA A 14 -42.51 -27.67 9.39
N LYS A 15 -43.68 -27.05 9.23
CA LYS A 15 -43.85 -25.84 8.41
C LYS A 15 -43.00 -24.66 8.90
N MET A 16 -42.91 -24.47 10.22
CA MET A 16 -42.06 -23.45 10.81
C MET A 16 -40.57 -23.72 10.53
N ARG A 17 -40.11 -24.97 10.68
CA ARG A 17 -38.72 -25.35 10.37
C ARG A 17 -38.40 -25.15 8.88
N VAL A 18 -39.31 -25.52 7.99
CA VAL A 18 -39.15 -25.31 6.54
C VAL A 18 -39.03 -23.82 6.22
N SER A 19 -39.91 -22.99 6.77
CA SER A 19 -39.84 -21.53 6.58
C SER A 19 -38.52 -20.94 7.08
N LEU A 20 -38.03 -21.38 8.25
CA LEU A 20 -36.74 -20.94 8.79
C LEU A 20 -35.56 -21.35 7.89
N LEU A 21 -35.59 -22.58 7.36
CA LEU A 21 -34.56 -23.07 6.43
C LEU A 21 -34.57 -22.31 5.11
N SER A 22 -35.75 -22.02 4.55
CA SER A 22 -35.86 -21.20 3.32
C SER A 22 -35.35 -19.77 3.54
N ASN A 23 -35.61 -19.18 4.70
CA ASN A 23 -35.08 -17.86 5.05
C ASN A 23 -33.55 -17.89 5.20
N LEU A 24 -33.01 -18.91 5.86
CA LEU A 24 -31.56 -19.11 5.99
C LEU A 24 -30.90 -19.29 4.62
N GLU A 25 -31.51 -20.10 3.75
CA GLU A 25 -31.06 -20.32 2.39
C GLU A 25 -31.00 -18.99 1.61
N SER A 26 -32.05 -18.16 1.70
CA SER A 26 -32.07 -16.83 1.08
C SER A 26 -30.95 -15.92 1.58
N VAL A 27 -30.65 -15.92 2.89
CA VAL A 27 -29.55 -15.13 3.46
C VAL A 27 -28.21 -15.64 2.95
N ILE A 28 -27.99 -16.95 2.92
CA ILE A 28 -26.76 -17.55 2.37
C ILE A 28 -26.60 -17.11 0.91
N TRP A 29 -27.63 -17.25 0.08
CA TRP A 29 -27.57 -16.81 -1.31
C TRP A 29 -27.29 -15.32 -1.46
N SER A 30 -27.87 -14.46 -0.62
CA SER A 30 -27.57 -13.02 -0.68
C SER A 30 -26.09 -12.72 -0.47
N VAL A 31 -25.41 -13.44 0.42
CA VAL A 31 -23.96 -13.29 0.67
C VAL A 31 -23.13 -13.93 -0.44
N MET A 32 -23.62 -15.03 -1.01
CA MET A 32 -22.88 -15.82 -1.99
C MET A 32 -23.00 -15.28 -3.43
N THR A 33 -24.00 -14.45 -3.73
CA THR A 33 -24.12 -13.77 -5.03
C THR A 33 -23.04 -12.71 -5.23
N SER A 34 -22.69 -12.39 -6.49
CA SER A 34 -21.52 -11.54 -6.82
C SER A 34 -21.47 -10.18 -6.11
N GLY A 35 -22.62 -9.53 -5.94
CA GLY A 35 -22.75 -8.26 -5.21
C GLY A 35 -22.49 -8.43 -3.71
N GLY A 36 -23.23 -9.34 -3.05
CA GLY A 36 -23.07 -9.61 -1.62
C GLY A 36 -21.72 -10.24 -1.26
N ARG A 37 -21.12 -10.99 -2.18
CA ARG A 37 -19.80 -11.62 -1.99
C ARG A 37 -18.70 -10.57 -1.88
N SER A 38 -18.76 -9.56 -2.73
CA SER A 38 -17.80 -8.44 -2.72
C SER A 38 -17.93 -7.63 -1.43
N GLU A 39 -19.15 -7.38 -0.96
CA GLU A 39 -19.42 -6.71 0.31
C GLU A 39 -18.95 -7.54 1.51
N ALA A 40 -19.28 -8.83 1.56
CA ALA A 40 -18.86 -9.73 2.63
C ALA A 40 -17.33 -9.85 2.70
N ARG A 41 -16.65 -9.75 1.55
CA ARG A 41 -15.19 -9.75 1.48
C ARG A 41 -14.60 -8.47 2.07
N LEU A 42 -15.21 -7.31 1.81
CA LEU A 42 -14.82 -6.05 2.46
C LEU A 42 -15.02 -6.11 3.97
N TRP A 43 -16.13 -6.71 4.44
CA TRP A 43 -16.35 -6.95 5.86
C TRP A 43 -15.27 -7.84 6.46
N LEU A 44 -14.89 -8.92 5.78
CA LEU A 44 -13.82 -9.81 6.22
C LEU A 44 -12.47 -9.06 6.34
N CYS A 45 -12.10 -8.28 5.34
CA CYS A 45 -10.91 -7.43 5.40
C CYS A 45 -10.95 -6.44 6.57
N SER A 46 -12.11 -5.86 6.86
CA SER A 46 -12.31 -4.95 7.99
C SER A 46 -12.21 -5.68 9.33
N THR A 47 -12.74 -6.88 9.46
CA THR A 47 -12.60 -7.72 10.66
C THR A 47 -11.14 -8.08 10.89
N ILE A 48 -10.41 -8.51 9.86
CA ILE A 48 -8.98 -8.81 9.93
C ILE A 48 -8.18 -7.58 10.37
N ALA A 49 -8.52 -6.40 9.85
CA ALA A 49 -7.89 -5.14 10.24
C ALA A 49 -8.09 -4.78 11.72
N GLY A 50 -9.12 -5.35 12.37
CA GLY A 50 -9.40 -5.17 13.80
C GLY A 50 -8.59 -6.07 14.73
N ILE A 51 -7.83 -7.04 14.19
CA ILE A 51 -7.14 -8.05 15.00
C ILE A 51 -6.07 -7.41 15.87
N SER A 52 -6.14 -7.67 17.17
CA SER A 52 -5.22 -7.06 18.14
C SER A 52 -4.42 -8.05 18.98
N SER A 53 -4.67 -9.36 18.88
CA SER A 53 -3.90 -10.37 19.63
C SER A 53 -2.49 -10.63 19.11
N ILE A 54 -2.17 -10.15 17.91
CA ILE A 54 -0.89 -10.40 17.25
C ILE A 54 0.08 -9.25 17.52
N SER A 55 1.32 -9.59 17.86
CA SER A 55 2.37 -8.59 18.07
C SER A 55 2.70 -7.82 16.79
N ARG A 56 3.18 -6.58 16.90
CA ARG A 56 3.63 -5.80 15.73
C ARG A 56 4.71 -6.51 14.92
N HIS A 57 5.58 -7.28 15.59
CA HIS A 57 6.61 -8.07 14.91
C HIS A 57 6.00 -9.13 14.00
N HIS A 58 5.06 -9.92 14.52
CA HIS A 58 4.36 -10.96 13.75
C HIS A 58 3.46 -10.36 12.66
N GLN A 59 2.84 -9.19 12.88
CA GLN A 59 2.09 -8.48 11.84
C GLN A 59 2.98 -8.09 10.64
N CYS A 60 4.17 -7.52 10.93
CA CYS A 60 5.17 -7.20 9.91
C CYS A 60 5.66 -8.46 9.18
N GLU A 61 5.97 -9.52 9.93
CA GLU A 61 6.43 -10.79 9.37
C GLU A 61 5.38 -11.40 8.45
N LEU A 62 4.11 -11.37 8.84
CA LEU A 62 2.99 -11.90 8.08
C LEU A 62 2.85 -11.20 6.72
N LEU A 63 2.86 -9.86 6.69
CA LEU A 63 2.79 -9.09 5.44
C LEU A 63 4.05 -9.27 4.58
N THR A 64 5.23 -9.39 5.21
CA THR A 64 6.49 -9.64 4.51
C THR A 64 6.53 -11.03 3.87
N ASN A 65 6.06 -12.04 4.60
CA ASN A 65 5.95 -13.41 4.11
C ASN A 65 4.95 -13.47 2.94
N LEU A 66 3.83 -12.74 3.01
CA LEU A 66 2.90 -12.62 1.88
C LEU A 66 3.59 -11.98 0.65
N LEU A 67 4.34 -10.87 0.82
CA LEU A 67 5.09 -10.25 -0.27
C LEU A 67 6.10 -11.19 -0.94
N ARG A 68 6.74 -12.07 -0.14
CA ARG A 68 7.75 -13.03 -0.62
C ARG A 68 7.17 -14.35 -1.14
N SER A 69 5.90 -14.64 -0.83
CA SER A 69 5.23 -15.86 -1.25
C SER A 69 5.02 -15.92 -2.77
N LYS A 70 5.05 -17.12 -3.35
CA LYS A 70 4.79 -17.35 -4.79
C LYS A 70 3.33 -17.77 -5.01
N PRO A 71 2.69 -17.37 -6.13
CA PRO A 71 3.18 -16.43 -7.14
C PRO A 71 3.36 -15.02 -6.56
N LEU A 72 4.24 -14.20 -7.14
CA LEU A 72 4.55 -12.87 -6.59
C LEU A 72 3.34 -11.94 -6.73
N LYS A 73 2.93 -11.33 -5.61
CA LYS A 73 1.75 -10.45 -5.54
C LYS A 73 2.12 -9.02 -5.94
N ARG A 74 2.42 -8.83 -7.23
CA ARG A 74 2.84 -7.51 -7.77
C ARG A 74 1.81 -6.40 -7.48
N GLY A 75 0.52 -6.70 -7.55
CA GLY A 75 -0.54 -5.72 -7.21
C GLY A 75 -0.49 -5.29 -5.73
N PHE A 76 -0.32 -6.26 -4.83
CA PHE A 76 -0.16 -6.00 -3.40
C PHE A 76 1.11 -5.17 -3.11
N ALA A 77 2.25 -5.54 -3.72
CA ALA A 77 3.49 -4.78 -3.59
C ALA A 77 3.36 -3.36 -4.13
N SER A 78 2.69 -3.19 -5.27
CA SER A 78 2.43 -1.87 -5.87
C SER A 78 1.59 -1.00 -4.93
N GLN A 79 0.52 -1.55 -4.37
CA GLN A 79 -0.33 -0.82 -3.42
C GLN A 79 0.42 -0.45 -2.14
N LEU A 80 1.31 -1.30 -1.64
CA LEU A 80 2.14 -1.00 -0.48
C LEU A 80 3.16 0.11 -0.78
N LEU A 81 3.82 0.05 -1.93
CA LEU A 81 4.76 1.08 -2.36
C LEU A 81 4.06 2.42 -2.57
N GLU A 82 2.86 2.40 -3.12
CA GLU A 82 1.99 3.58 -3.20
C GLU A 82 1.72 4.19 -1.83
N MET A 83 1.40 3.37 -0.82
CA MET A 83 1.22 3.87 0.55
C MET A 83 2.51 4.45 1.13
N ILE A 84 3.67 3.84 0.85
CA ILE A 84 4.97 4.38 1.27
C ILE A 84 5.21 5.73 0.62
N PHE A 85 4.93 5.88 -0.68
CA PHE A 85 5.14 7.14 -1.39
C PHE A 85 4.19 8.24 -0.91
N GLU A 86 2.95 7.89 -0.52
CA GLU A 86 1.99 8.85 0.05
C GLU A 86 2.36 9.28 1.47
N ASN A 87 2.69 8.32 2.34
CA ASN A 87 2.80 8.58 3.78
C ASN A 87 4.22 8.94 4.22
N ARG A 88 5.23 8.41 3.51
CA ARG A 88 6.66 8.48 3.84
C ARG A 88 7.53 8.59 2.57
N PRO A 89 7.29 9.58 1.69
CA PRO A 89 8.01 9.71 0.42
C PRO A 89 9.54 9.76 0.59
N HIS A 90 10.02 10.35 1.70
CA HIS A 90 11.45 10.47 1.98
C HIS A 90 12.20 9.13 2.10
N LYS A 91 11.51 8.06 2.52
CA LYS A 91 12.11 6.72 2.61
C LYS A 91 12.46 6.18 1.21
N ALA A 92 11.58 6.42 0.24
CA ALA A 92 11.81 6.06 -1.15
C ALA A 92 12.71 7.06 -1.90
N GLY A 93 12.60 8.36 -1.59
CA GLY A 93 13.48 9.40 -2.13
C GLY A 93 14.96 9.12 -1.86
N SER A 94 15.28 8.67 -0.65
CA SER A 94 16.64 8.25 -0.27
C SER A 94 17.21 7.10 -1.11
N ILE A 95 16.36 6.21 -1.65
CA ILE A 95 16.77 5.11 -2.54
C ILE A 95 17.01 5.65 -3.95
N ILE A 96 16.13 6.53 -4.44
CA ILE A 96 16.28 7.16 -5.77
C ILE A 96 17.54 8.02 -5.84
N ALA A 97 17.87 8.72 -4.75
CA ALA A 97 19.10 9.50 -4.63
C ALA A 97 20.37 8.65 -4.90
N LYS A 98 20.32 7.35 -4.59
CA LYS A 98 21.38 6.37 -4.89
C LYS A 98 21.23 5.71 -6.26
N ARG A 99 20.00 5.49 -6.74
CA ARG A 99 19.65 4.73 -7.96
C ARG A 99 18.97 5.60 -9.00
N ARG A 100 19.74 6.56 -9.52
CA ARG A 100 19.31 7.66 -10.38
C ARG A 100 18.85 7.15 -11.76
N ASN A 101 17.82 7.78 -12.34
CA ASN A 101 17.37 7.55 -13.72
C ASN A 101 17.40 8.87 -14.50
N PRO A 102 18.39 9.06 -15.41
CA PRO A 102 18.61 10.33 -16.11
C PRO A 102 17.36 10.87 -16.83
N THR A 103 16.58 10.00 -17.48
CA THR A 103 15.36 10.40 -18.21
C THR A 103 14.28 10.95 -17.28
N ARG A 104 14.07 10.31 -16.12
CA ARG A 104 13.06 10.78 -15.15
C ARG A 104 13.53 11.96 -14.32
N ILE A 105 14.84 12.06 -14.11
CA ILE A 105 15.45 13.24 -13.50
C ILE A 105 15.23 14.45 -14.42
N SER A 106 15.52 14.35 -15.72
CA SER A 106 15.23 15.41 -16.69
C SER A 106 13.74 15.85 -16.67
N GLN A 107 12.81 14.89 -16.64
CA GLN A 107 11.38 15.19 -16.52
C GLN A 107 10.98 15.83 -15.17
N TRP A 108 11.69 15.53 -14.09
CA TRP A 108 11.48 16.21 -12.82
C TRP A 108 11.93 17.66 -12.89
N PHE A 109 13.11 17.90 -13.46
CA PHE A 109 13.62 19.25 -13.69
C PHE A 109 12.70 20.11 -14.57
N SER A 110 12.11 19.56 -15.64
CA SER A 110 11.19 20.31 -16.51
C SER A 110 9.90 20.77 -15.79
N ARG A 111 9.46 20.05 -14.76
CA ARG A 111 8.30 20.46 -13.93
C ARG A 111 8.64 21.49 -12.85
N THR A 112 9.91 21.65 -12.50
CA THR A 112 10.35 22.62 -11.48
C THR A 112 10.42 24.07 -11.98
N GLY A 113 10.18 24.32 -13.27
CA GLY A 113 10.30 25.64 -13.91
C GLY A 113 9.04 26.52 -13.94
N GLY A 114 7.95 26.15 -13.25
CA GLY A 114 6.63 26.77 -13.42
C GLY A 114 6.11 27.67 -12.28
N GLY A 115 6.89 27.98 -11.24
CA GLY A 115 6.40 28.72 -10.06
C GLY A 115 7.41 29.74 -9.49
N LEU A 116 6.91 30.60 -8.58
CA LEU A 116 7.58 31.74 -7.91
C LEU A 116 8.85 31.40 -7.07
N GLY A 117 9.43 30.21 -7.21
CA GLY A 117 10.66 29.81 -6.53
C GLY A 117 11.30 28.59 -7.19
N HIS A 118 12.61 28.41 -6.97
CA HIS A 118 13.34 27.23 -7.39
C HIS A 118 12.79 25.98 -6.71
N GLY A 119 12.25 25.03 -7.49
CA GLY A 119 12.04 23.67 -6.99
C GLY A 119 13.36 23.04 -6.54
N PRO A 120 13.35 21.98 -5.71
CA PRO A 120 14.57 21.42 -5.10
C PRO A 120 15.66 21.06 -6.11
N GLY A 121 15.27 20.60 -7.30
CA GLY A 121 16.20 20.34 -8.41
C GLY A 121 16.91 21.59 -8.89
N ALA A 122 16.18 22.66 -9.22
CA ALA A 122 16.78 23.93 -9.64
C ALA A 122 17.69 24.53 -8.56
N LYS A 123 17.34 24.35 -7.28
CA LYS A 123 18.22 24.72 -6.16
C LYS A 123 19.51 23.91 -6.16
N ALA A 124 19.44 22.58 -6.30
CA ALA A 124 20.63 21.73 -6.40
C ALA A 124 21.53 22.13 -7.57
N LEU A 125 20.93 22.41 -8.73
CA LEU A 125 21.64 22.85 -9.91
C LEU A 125 22.35 24.19 -9.67
N SER A 126 21.68 25.16 -9.06
CA SER A 126 22.29 26.46 -8.71
C SER A 126 23.46 26.32 -7.72
N GLN A 127 23.30 25.49 -6.69
CA GLN A 127 24.33 25.27 -5.67
C GLN A 127 25.54 24.57 -6.26
N PHE A 128 25.34 23.50 -7.03
CA PHE A 128 26.42 22.75 -7.65
C PHE A 128 27.17 23.62 -8.67
N SER A 129 26.44 24.36 -9.51
CA SER A 129 27.04 25.23 -10.54
C SER A 129 27.85 26.38 -9.93
N PHE A 130 27.42 26.86 -8.76
CA PHE A 130 28.14 27.92 -8.05
C PHE A 130 29.47 27.42 -7.45
N VAL A 131 29.47 26.23 -6.87
CA VAL A 131 30.67 25.59 -6.30
C VAL A 131 31.65 25.18 -7.40
N ASN A 132 31.15 24.64 -8.50
CA ASN A 132 31.94 24.08 -9.61
C ASN A 132 31.88 24.98 -10.86
N ARG A 133 32.04 26.28 -10.64
CA ARG A 133 31.89 27.33 -11.68
C ARG A 133 32.85 27.19 -12.86
N ASP A 134 33.98 26.52 -12.66
CA ASP A 134 35.00 26.29 -13.67
C ASP A 134 34.55 25.27 -14.73
N ILE A 135 33.67 24.33 -14.37
CA ILE A 135 33.17 23.29 -15.27
C ILE A 135 31.70 23.50 -15.68
N CYS A 136 30.91 24.18 -14.84
CA CYS A 136 29.46 24.28 -15.06
C CYS A 136 29.04 25.50 -15.88
N TRP A 137 29.83 26.59 -15.87
CA TRP A 137 29.30 27.90 -16.23
C TRP A 137 29.02 28.09 -17.72
N GLU A 138 29.80 27.43 -18.57
CA GLU A 138 29.60 27.43 -20.02
C GLU A 138 28.41 26.56 -20.43
N GLU A 139 27.96 25.66 -19.56
CA GLU A 139 26.85 24.73 -19.79
C GLU A 139 25.50 25.28 -19.30
N LEU A 140 25.50 26.44 -18.64
CA LEU A 140 24.30 27.11 -18.14
C LEU A 140 23.60 27.93 -19.23
N GLU A 141 22.34 27.59 -19.51
CA GLU A 141 21.52 28.30 -20.48
C GLU A 141 20.53 29.25 -19.82
N TRP A 142 20.36 30.44 -20.40
CA TRP A 142 19.58 31.53 -19.83
C TRP A 142 18.43 31.91 -20.75
N LYS A 143 17.22 32.08 -20.21
CA LYS A 143 16.02 32.45 -20.99
C LYS A 143 16.08 33.86 -21.60
N GLY A 144 17.08 34.68 -21.25
CA GLY A 144 17.25 36.08 -21.67
C GLY A 144 18.38 36.31 -22.67
N LYS A 145 18.44 37.52 -23.27
CA LYS A 145 19.41 37.87 -24.34
C LYS A 145 20.89 37.88 -23.93
N HIS A 146 21.20 37.88 -22.65
CA HIS A 146 22.57 37.94 -22.14
C HIS A 146 22.76 36.93 -21.02
N GLY A 147 23.70 36.00 -21.21
CA GLY A 147 24.16 35.12 -20.15
C GLY A 147 24.74 35.92 -18.97
N GLN A 148 24.56 35.41 -17.76
CA GLN A 148 25.03 36.08 -16.55
C GLN A 148 26.43 35.60 -16.20
N SER A 149 27.34 36.52 -15.85
CA SER A 149 28.70 36.13 -15.45
C SER A 149 28.74 35.56 -14.03
N PRO A 150 29.72 34.70 -13.69
CA PRO A 150 29.86 34.11 -12.36
C PRO A 150 29.88 35.15 -11.23
N ALA A 151 30.62 36.25 -11.45
CA ALA A 151 30.74 37.33 -10.48
C ALA A 151 29.40 38.05 -10.26
N VAL A 152 28.59 38.23 -11.30
CA VAL A 152 27.29 38.89 -11.20
C VAL A 152 26.31 38.00 -10.44
N VAL A 153 26.22 36.71 -10.78
CA VAL A 153 25.33 35.76 -10.11
C VAL A 153 25.72 35.53 -8.65
N ALA A 154 27.01 35.56 -8.32
CA ALA A 154 27.49 35.50 -6.93
C ALA A 154 26.92 36.63 -6.05
N THR A 155 26.81 37.83 -6.60
CA THR A 155 26.25 38.99 -5.89
C THR A 155 24.73 39.06 -5.97
N LYS A 156 24.13 38.37 -6.94
CA LYS A 156 22.69 38.38 -7.23
C LYS A 156 22.19 36.98 -7.58
N PRO A 157 22.03 36.08 -6.58
CA PRO A 157 21.64 34.70 -6.83
C PRO A 157 20.25 34.52 -7.46
N HIS A 158 19.39 35.54 -7.38
CA HIS A 158 18.07 35.52 -8.01
C HIS A 158 18.13 35.38 -9.54
N TYR A 159 19.26 35.68 -10.18
CA TYR A 159 19.43 35.42 -11.62
C TYR A 159 19.30 33.94 -11.99
N PHE A 160 19.55 33.01 -11.06
CA PHE A 160 19.29 31.60 -11.31
C PHE A 160 17.83 31.34 -11.72
N LEU A 161 16.87 32.19 -11.31
CA LEU A 161 15.46 32.09 -11.72
C LEU A 161 15.27 32.26 -13.23
N ASP A 162 16.22 32.90 -13.91
CA ASP A 162 16.20 33.12 -15.35
C ASP A 162 16.87 31.98 -16.14
N LEU A 163 17.36 30.91 -15.48
CA LEU A 163 17.90 29.74 -16.16
C LEU A 163 16.83 29.05 -17.00
N ASP A 164 17.23 28.64 -18.20
CA ASP A 164 16.55 27.58 -18.90
C ASP A 164 16.97 26.24 -18.28
N VAL A 165 16.19 25.82 -17.28
CA VAL A 165 16.43 24.59 -16.53
C VAL A 165 16.41 23.37 -17.44
N GLN A 166 15.64 23.37 -18.52
CA GLN A 166 15.55 22.21 -19.40
C GLN A 166 16.84 22.09 -20.24
N GLU A 167 17.20 23.17 -20.95
CA GLU A 167 18.38 23.18 -21.82
C GLU A 167 19.67 22.98 -21.00
N THR A 168 19.75 23.60 -19.82
CA THR A 168 20.87 23.39 -18.89
C THR A 168 20.98 21.93 -18.43
N VAL A 169 19.86 21.25 -18.16
CA VAL A 169 19.88 19.84 -17.77
C VAL A 169 20.29 18.93 -18.92
N GLU A 170 19.89 19.24 -20.14
CA GLU A 170 20.33 18.54 -21.35
C GLU A 170 21.85 18.68 -21.53
N ASN A 171 22.39 19.90 -21.39
CA ASN A 171 23.85 20.14 -21.40
C ASN A 171 24.57 19.35 -20.29
N PHE A 172 24.05 19.39 -19.05
CA PHE A 172 24.67 18.69 -17.92
C PHE A 172 24.64 17.17 -18.07
N LEU A 173 23.64 16.61 -18.74
CA LEU A 173 23.58 15.16 -19.03
C LEU A 173 24.75 14.70 -19.90
N GLU A 174 25.22 15.56 -20.80
CA GLU A 174 26.31 15.26 -21.73
C GLU A 174 27.68 15.71 -21.17
N ASN A 175 27.74 16.89 -20.57
CA ASN A 175 29.00 17.61 -20.32
C ASN A 175 29.40 17.69 -18.84
N VAL A 176 28.48 17.44 -17.90
CA VAL A 176 28.74 17.58 -16.44
C VAL A 176 28.28 16.32 -15.67
N PRO A 177 28.90 15.14 -15.92
CA PRO A 177 28.50 13.89 -15.27
C PRO A 177 28.58 13.92 -13.74
N GLU A 178 29.46 14.75 -13.17
CA GLU A 178 29.70 14.91 -11.74
C GLU A 178 28.47 15.44 -11.00
N PHE A 179 27.65 16.28 -11.65
CA PHE A 179 26.40 16.76 -11.06
C PHE A 179 25.48 15.58 -10.74
N TRP A 180 25.42 14.58 -11.62
CA TRP A 180 24.62 13.37 -11.43
C TRP A 180 25.20 12.39 -10.44
N LEU A 181 26.33 12.70 -9.79
CA LEU A 181 26.87 12.00 -8.62
C LEU A 181 26.95 12.89 -7.38
N SER A 182 26.62 14.17 -7.54
CA SER A 182 26.76 15.18 -6.50
C SER A 182 25.87 14.93 -5.27
N ASN A 183 26.29 15.51 -4.16
CA ASN A 183 25.51 15.53 -2.92
C ASN A 183 24.32 16.47 -3.07
N GLU A 184 24.47 17.59 -3.77
CA GLU A 184 23.44 18.58 -4.03
C GLU A 184 22.20 17.94 -4.67
N LEU A 185 22.41 17.15 -5.73
CA LEU A 185 21.31 16.40 -6.36
C LEU A 185 20.76 15.31 -5.41
N SER A 186 21.64 14.57 -4.73
CA SER A 186 21.24 13.53 -3.77
C SER A 186 20.29 14.08 -2.70
N GLU A 187 20.69 15.17 -2.04
CA GLU A 187 19.90 15.85 -1.01
C GLU A 187 18.56 16.34 -1.56
N SER A 188 18.54 16.89 -2.79
CA SER A 188 17.29 17.38 -3.40
C SER A 188 16.26 16.28 -3.70
N LEU A 189 16.70 15.02 -3.82
CA LEU A 189 15.84 13.87 -4.07
C LEU A 189 15.39 13.17 -2.79
N LYS A 190 16.05 13.44 -1.64
CA LYS A 190 15.81 12.70 -0.39
C LYS A 190 14.39 12.81 0.11
N ASP A 191 13.72 13.95 -0.09
CA ASP A 191 12.34 14.15 0.37
C ASP A 191 11.30 13.41 -0.49
N GLY A 192 11.71 12.88 -1.65
CA GLY A 192 10.89 12.02 -2.51
C GLY A 192 9.93 12.77 -3.43
N GLU A 193 10.07 14.09 -3.61
CA GLU A 193 9.20 14.87 -4.52
C GLU A 193 9.19 14.32 -5.96
N ILE A 194 10.31 13.77 -6.42
CA ILE A 194 10.44 13.15 -7.74
C ILE A 194 9.44 12.00 -7.96
N LEU A 195 9.00 11.31 -6.90
CA LEU A 195 8.05 10.20 -6.98
C LEU A 195 6.70 10.63 -7.59
N PHE A 196 6.33 11.90 -7.42
CA PHE A 196 5.06 12.43 -7.91
C PHE A 196 5.11 12.88 -9.37
N VAL A 197 6.30 12.87 -10.01
CA VAL A 197 6.44 13.19 -11.44
C VAL A 197 5.79 12.11 -12.29
N ASP A 198 6.15 10.86 -12.02
CA ASP A 198 5.63 9.68 -12.72
C ASP A 198 5.48 8.55 -11.71
N ARG A 199 4.43 8.66 -10.90
CA ARG A 199 4.17 7.74 -9.79
C ARG A 199 4.07 6.30 -10.27
N LYS A 200 3.43 6.07 -11.42
CA LYS A 200 3.28 4.73 -12.00
C LYS A 200 4.64 4.12 -12.33
N PHE A 201 5.51 4.88 -13.00
CA PHE A 201 6.87 4.43 -13.29
C PHE A 201 7.64 4.09 -12.00
N PHE A 202 7.61 4.97 -10.99
CA PHE A 202 8.37 4.72 -9.76
C PHE A 202 7.84 3.52 -8.98
N VAL A 203 6.53 3.28 -8.98
CA VAL A 203 5.97 2.06 -8.37
C VAL A 203 6.49 0.82 -9.11
N GLU A 204 6.38 0.78 -10.44
CA GLU A 204 6.89 -0.34 -11.24
C GLU A 204 8.39 -0.55 -11.07
N PHE A 205 9.17 0.54 -11.04
CA PHE A 205 10.60 0.54 -10.78
C PHE A 205 10.91 -0.08 -9.42
N PHE A 206 10.24 0.34 -8.34
CA PHE A 206 10.46 -0.23 -7.00
C PHE A 206 9.99 -1.69 -6.88
N VAL A 207 8.92 -2.08 -7.57
CA VAL A 207 8.49 -3.49 -7.66
C VAL A 207 9.57 -4.34 -8.32
N ASP A 208 10.19 -3.83 -9.38
CA ASP A 208 11.29 -4.52 -10.06
C ASP A 208 12.55 -4.54 -9.19
N LEU A 209 12.88 -3.46 -8.48
CA LEU A 209 13.96 -3.48 -7.47
C LEU A 209 13.70 -4.55 -6.38
N MET A 210 12.45 -4.68 -5.93
CA MET A 210 12.07 -5.63 -4.89
C MET A 210 12.17 -7.08 -5.36
N TYR A 211 11.69 -7.38 -6.58
CA TYR A 211 11.52 -8.77 -7.03
C TYR A 211 12.52 -9.27 -8.08
N LYS A 212 13.04 -8.38 -8.93
CA LYS A 212 14.07 -8.75 -9.93
C LYS A 212 15.47 -8.63 -9.33
N GLU A 213 15.72 -7.58 -8.56
CA GLU A 213 17.06 -7.30 -7.99
C GLU A 213 17.22 -7.72 -6.53
N ASP A 214 16.14 -8.11 -5.84
CA ASP A 214 16.12 -8.40 -4.40
C ASP A 214 16.81 -7.31 -3.56
N SER A 215 16.54 -6.04 -3.92
CA SER A 215 17.22 -4.88 -3.36
C SER A 215 17.04 -4.78 -1.84
N ARG A 216 18.15 -4.90 -1.11
CA ARG A 216 18.17 -4.80 0.37
C ARG A 216 17.57 -3.49 0.86
N ASP A 217 17.93 -2.37 0.24
CA ASP A 217 17.45 -1.04 0.64
C ASP A 217 15.92 -0.95 0.56
N VAL A 218 15.32 -1.53 -0.50
CA VAL A 218 13.85 -1.54 -0.69
C VAL A 218 13.18 -2.43 0.34
N TRP A 219 13.73 -3.61 0.61
CA TRP A 219 13.20 -4.52 1.63
C TRP A 219 13.30 -3.95 3.04
N GLU A 220 14.36 -3.23 3.36
CA GLU A 220 14.55 -2.56 4.65
C GLU A 220 13.51 -1.45 4.84
N VAL A 221 13.39 -0.53 3.87
CA VAL A 221 12.34 0.52 3.90
C VAL A 221 10.95 -0.07 4.02
N THR A 222 10.66 -1.14 3.27
CA THR A 222 9.36 -1.81 3.32
C THR A 222 9.11 -2.40 4.71
N SER A 223 10.10 -3.10 5.27
CA SER A 223 9.98 -3.73 6.59
C SER A 223 9.84 -2.71 7.72
N GLU A 224 10.57 -1.59 7.65
CA GLU A 224 10.42 -0.49 8.60
C GLU A 224 9.04 0.13 8.51
N TYR A 225 8.55 0.42 7.30
CA TYR A 225 7.22 0.98 7.10
C TYR A 225 6.13 0.07 7.66
N LEU A 226 6.22 -1.25 7.42
CA LEU A 226 5.29 -2.23 7.98
C LEU A 226 5.31 -2.30 9.52
N LYS A 227 6.44 -1.98 10.17
CA LYS A 227 6.54 -1.90 11.64
C LYS A 227 5.97 -0.60 12.21
N GLU A 228 6.09 0.49 11.47
CA GLU A 228 5.66 1.83 11.88
C GLU A 228 4.17 2.06 11.67
N GLU A 229 3.64 1.60 10.53
CA GLU A 229 2.26 1.83 10.12
C GLU A 229 1.26 0.96 10.92
N CYS A 230 0.06 1.47 11.18
CA CYS A 230 -0.96 0.71 11.88
C CYS A 230 -1.44 -0.49 11.05
N PHE A 231 -1.46 -1.68 11.66
CA PHE A 231 -1.93 -2.91 11.01
C PHE A 231 -3.34 -2.79 10.41
N SER A 232 -4.23 -2.07 11.10
CA SER A 232 -5.58 -1.82 10.60
C SER A 232 -5.60 -0.99 9.31
N SER A 233 -4.72 0.01 9.18
CA SER A 233 -4.53 0.83 7.97
C SER A 233 -3.99 -0.02 6.83
N LEU A 234 -2.94 -0.81 7.11
CA LEU A 234 -2.33 -1.73 6.16
C LEU A 234 -3.35 -2.75 5.63
N CYS A 235 -4.07 -3.45 6.50
CA CYS A 235 -5.02 -4.47 6.08
C CYS A 235 -6.17 -3.91 5.25
N LYS A 236 -6.73 -2.76 5.65
CA LYS A 236 -7.85 -2.13 4.91
C LYS A 236 -7.48 -1.76 3.48
N ARG A 237 -6.24 -1.32 3.23
CA ARG A 237 -5.80 -0.95 1.88
C ARG A 237 -5.26 -2.14 1.08
N LEU A 238 -4.51 -3.03 1.72
CA LEU A 238 -3.77 -4.08 1.03
C LEU A 238 -4.60 -5.35 0.79
N LEU A 239 -5.44 -5.78 1.74
CA LEU A 239 -6.14 -7.06 1.60
C LEU A 239 -7.22 -7.01 0.51
N ILE A 240 -7.75 -5.81 0.24
CA ILE A 240 -8.73 -5.59 -0.84
C ILE A 240 -8.14 -5.89 -2.22
N THR A 241 -6.81 -5.83 -2.41
CA THR A 241 -6.16 -6.11 -3.70
C THR A 241 -5.86 -7.59 -3.92
N LEU A 242 -5.93 -8.43 -2.87
CA LEU A 242 -5.67 -9.87 -2.99
C LEU A 242 -6.85 -10.56 -3.66
N ASP A 243 -6.63 -11.62 -4.43
CA ASP A 243 -7.75 -12.48 -4.81
C ASP A 243 -8.22 -13.34 -3.61
N GLU A 244 -9.20 -14.22 -3.82
CA GLU A 244 -9.74 -15.06 -2.74
C GLU A 244 -8.76 -16.14 -2.28
N TRP A 245 -7.92 -16.64 -3.19
CA TRP A 245 -6.91 -17.65 -2.88
C TRP A 245 -5.80 -17.05 -2.03
N ASP A 246 -5.27 -15.90 -2.42
CA ASP A 246 -4.27 -15.16 -1.67
C ASP A 246 -4.80 -14.70 -0.30
N LEU A 247 -6.09 -14.32 -0.21
CA LEU A 247 -6.71 -13.97 1.07
C LEU A 247 -6.89 -15.20 1.98
N CYS A 248 -7.22 -16.37 1.42
CA CYS A 248 -7.19 -17.65 2.14
C CYS A 248 -5.79 -17.97 2.66
N ASP A 249 -4.76 -17.82 1.84
CA ASP A 249 -3.38 -18.05 2.25
C ASP A 249 -2.97 -17.11 3.39
N PHE A 250 -3.34 -15.83 3.28
CA PHE A 250 -3.15 -14.86 4.35
C PHE A 250 -3.84 -15.30 5.65
N LEU A 251 -5.09 -15.78 5.60
CA LEU A 251 -5.82 -16.29 6.75
C LEU A 251 -5.16 -17.52 7.37
N ASN A 252 -4.61 -18.42 6.55
CA ASN A 252 -3.86 -19.58 7.02
C ASN A 252 -2.55 -19.17 7.72
N MET A 253 -1.87 -18.14 7.21
CA MET A 253 -0.69 -17.56 7.87
C MET A 253 -1.06 -16.87 9.18
N LEU A 254 -2.18 -16.16 9.19
CA LEU A 254 -2.73 -15.48 10.36
C LEU A 254 -3.09 -16.48 11.46
N HIS A 255 -3.78 -17.58 11.12
CA HIS A 255 -4.10 -18.67 12.03
C HIS A 255 -2.87 -19.20 12.79
N LYS A 256 -1.74 -19.41 12.09
CA LYS A 256 -0.49 -19.90 12.68
C LYS A 256 0.12 -18.94 13.71
N ASN A 257 -0.24 -17.65 13.65
CA ASN A 257 0.25 -16.61 14.55
C ASN A 257 -0.69 -16.37 15.74
N LEU A 258 -1.88 -16.98 15.76
CA LEU A 258 -2.83 -16.88 16.86
C LEU A 258 -2.53 -17.92 17.93
N ASN A 259 -2.85 -17.60 19.18
CA ASN A 259 -2.71 -18.54 20.30
C ASN A 259 -3.81 -19.62 20.21
N PRO A 260 -3.48 -20.92 20.07
CA PRO A 260 -4.47 -22.00 19.98
C PRO A 260 -5.33 -22.15 21.25
N ARG A 261 -4.85 -21.63 22.38
CA ARG A 261 -5.56 -21.60 23.67
C ARG A 261 -6.37 -20.31 23.86
N MET A 262 -6.60 -19.52 22.80
CA MET A 262 -7.55 -18.41 22.88
C MET A 262 -8.93 -18.93 23.26
N GLU A 263 -9.49 -18.29 24.25
CA GLU A 263 -10.84 -18.52 24.76
C GLU A 263 -11.54 -17.18 24.89
N LEU A 264 -12.85 -17.21 24.67
CA LEU A 264 -13.70 -16.05 24.82
C LEU A 264 -13.87 -15.79 26.32
N LYS A 265 -13.33 -14.67 26.81
CA LYS A 265 -13.42 -14.31 28.23
C LYS A 265 -14.83 -13.86 28.62
N ASP A 266 -15.55 -13.22 27.70
CA ASP A 266 -16.93 -12.79 27.85
C ASP A 266 -17.74 -13.17 26.58
N PRO A 267 -18.79 -13.99 26.69
CA PRO A 267 -19.70 -14.33 25.58
C PRO A 267 -20.32 -13.11 24.89
N MET A 268 -20.41 -11.97 25.57
CA MET A 268 -20.98 -10.73 25.04
C MET A 268 -19.95 -9.84 24.34
N ASP A 269 -18.65 -10.14 24.47
CA ASP A 269 -17.58 -9.41 23.80
C ASP A 269 -17.28 -10.03 22.42
N SER A 270 -17.90 -9.48 21.39
CA SER A 270 -17.70 -9.93 20.01
C SER A 270 -16.38 -9.47 19.39
N SER A 271 -15.60 -8.61 20.07
CA SER A 271 -14.40 -8.00 19.49
C SER A 271 -13.30 -9.02 19.14
N TYR A 272 -13.20 -10.10 19.91
CA TYR A 272 -12.22 -11.18 19.72
C TYR A 272 -12.80 -12.46 19.13
N LEU A 273 -14.10 -12.49 18.84
CA LEU A 273 -14.79 -13.70 18.42
C LEU A 273 -14.22 -14.28 17.12
N PHE A 274 -13.94 -13.41 16.13
CA PHE A 274 -13.34 -13.84 14.87
C PHE A 274 -11.95 -14.45 15.07
N GLU A 275 -11.13 -13.86 15.94
CA GLU A 275 -9.81 -14.38 16.27
C GLU A 275 -9.89 -15.75 16.96
N VAL A 276 -10.86 -15.93 17.87
CA VAL A 276 -11.11 -17.24 18.50
C VAL A 276 -11.50 -18.28 17.46
N ILE A 277 -12.46 -17.97 16.58
CA ILE A 277 -12.88 -18.87 15.50
C ILE A 277 -11.69 -19.24 14.61
N LEU A 278 -10.93 -18.23 14.17
CA LEU A 278 -9.75 -18.41 13.32
C LEU A 278 -8.70 -19.28 14.03
N SER A 279 -8.50 -19.15 15.34
CA SER A 279 -7.55 -19.97 16.11
C SER A 279 -7.95 -21.46 16.21
N LYS A 280 -9.25 -21.78 16.12
CA LYS A 280 -9.76 -23.16 16.24
C LYS A 280 -9.98 -23.81 14.88
N CYS A 281 -10.34 -23.05 13.86
CA CYS A 281 -10.59 -23.50 12.51
C CYS A 281 -9.32 -23.36 11.67
N GLY A 282 -8.38 -24.31 11.80
CA GLY A 282 -7.06 -24.23 11.15
C GLY A 282 -6.98 -24.69 9.69
N ASP A 283 -8.10 -25.11 9.08
CA ASP A 283 -8.16 -25.61 7.70
C ASP A 283 -9.41 -25.06 7.00
N PHE A 284 -9.30 -23.87 6.41
CA PHE A 284 -10.37 -23.29 5.59
C PHE A 284 -10.40 -23.98 4.23
N ARG A 285 -11.05 -25.14 4.16
CA ARG A 285 -11.21 -25.89 2.90
C ARG A 285 -12.02 -25.13 1.85
N CYS A 286 -12.77 -24.10 2.27
CA CYS A 286 -13.56 -23.26 1.38
C CYS A 286 -13.60 -21.81 1.90
N PHE A 287 -13.18 -20.85 1.07
CA PHE A 287 -13.23 -19.41 1.37
C PHE A 287 -14.67 -18.96 1.73
N ASP A 288 -15.67 -19.58 1.12
CA ASP A 288 -17.08 -19.29 1.36
C ASP A 288 -17.47 -19.51 2.81
N GLN A 289 -16.90 -20.51 3.47
CA GLN A 289 -17.21 -20.81 4.87
C GLN A 289 -16.75 -19.68 5.78
N ILE A 290 -15.52 -19.19 5.61
CA ILE A 290 -15.02 -18.09 6.45
C ILE A 290 -15.72 -16.77 6.13
N LEU A 291 -16.07 -16.55 4.86
CA LEU A 291 -16.83 -15.40 4.42
C LEU A 291 -18.22 -15.36 5.07
N LEU A 292 -18.95 -16.49 5.02
CA LEU A 292 -20.25 -16.65 5.64
C LEU A 292 -20.18 -16.56 7.16
N LEU A 293 -19.20 -17.21 7.79
CA LEU A 293 -19.02 -17.15 9.25
C LEU A 293 -18.78 -15.71 9.69
N ASN A 294 -17.85 -14.99 9.05
CA ASN A 294 -17.59 -13.59 9.37
C ASN A 294 -18.84 -12.71 9.18
N ALA A 295 -19.56 -12.89 8.08
CA ALA A 295 -20.77 -12.12 7.78
C ALA A 295 -21.87 -12.37 8.82
N VAL A 296 -22.13 -13.62 9.21
CA VAL A 296 -23.15 -13.97 10.20
C VAL A 296 -22.79 -13.43 11.59
N PHE A 297 -21.54 -13.61 12.04
CA PHE A 297 -21.14 -13.22 13.39
C PHE A 297 -21.03 -11.71 13.58
N ASN A 298 -20.42 -11.01 12.62
CA ASN A 298 -20.11 -9.58 12.77
C ASN A 298 -21.15 -8.67 12.10
N HIS A 299 -21.91 -9.18 11.13
CA HIS A 299 -22.83 -8.39 10.29
C HIS A 299 -24.25 -8.98 10.24
N GLY A 300 -24.60 -9.91 11.11
CA GLY A 300 -25.91 -10.59 11.12
C GLY A 300 -27.12 -9.64 11.11
N ARG A 301 -27.04 -8.49 11.79
CA ARG A 301 -28.10 -7.47 11.75
C ARG A 301 -28.25 -6.82 10.37
N GLN A 302 -27.14 -6.55 9.69
CA GLN A 302 -27.13 -5.97 8.34
C GLN A 302 -27.63 -7.00 7.31
N LEU A 303 -27.27 -8.27 7.48
CA LEU A 303 -27.79 -9.36 6.63
C LEU A 303 -29.32 -9.50 6.68
N LEU A 304 -29.91 -9.35 7.88
CA LEU A 304 -31.36 -9.41 8.07
C LEU A 304 -32.11 -8.20 7.52
N THR A 305 -31.43 -7.06 7.31
CA THR A 305 -32.00 -5.87 6.68
C THR A 305 -31.83 -5.86 5.17
N SER A 306 -30.77 -6.46 4.62
CA SER A 306 -30.51 -6.55 3.17
C SER A 306 -31.31 -7.64 2.45
N THR A 307 -32.04 -8.47 3.20
CA THR A 307 -32.90 -9.55 2.69
C THR A 307 -34.41 -9.21 2.72
N ARG A 308 -34.76 -7.96 3.04
CA ARG A 308 -36.13 -7.41 2.95
C ARG A 308 -36.24 -6.44 1.79
#